data_AF-N9DCF6-F1
#
_entry.id   AF-N9DCF6-F1
#
_cell.length_a   1.000
_cell.length_b   1.000
_cell.length_c   1.000
_cell.angle_alpha   90.00
_cell.angle_beta   90.00
_cell.angle_gamma   90.00
#
_symmetry.space_group_name_H-M   'P 1'
#
loop_
_entity.id
_entity.type
_entity.pdbx_description
1 polymer ?
#
loop_
_entity_poly.entity_id
_entity_poly.type
_entity_poly.pdbx_seq_one_letter_code
_entity_poly.pdbx_strand_id
1 'polypeptide(L)' 'MVTHEMDVIESVCDYVAVMEQGKVIETGSTLEIFSQPQHPTTKNFIQTVLQQQLPVNILNNLENQNHKSIYSL' A
#
# COMPACT_ATOMS: atom_id res chain seq x y z
N MET A 1 -10.19 -3.43 -16.84
CA MET A 1 -10.70 -3.13 -15.48
C MET A 1 -10.16 -1.78 -15.09
N VAL A 2 -10.98 -0.87 -14.55
CA VAL A 2 -10.52 0.42 -14.01
C VAL A 2 -10.85 0.41 -12.52
N THR A 3 -9.83 0.33 -11.68
CA THR A 3 -9.96 0.28 -10.22
C THR A 3 -8.90 1.17 -9.59
N HIS A 4 -9.20 1.67 -8.39
CA HIS A 4 -8.27 2.45 -7.59
C HIS A 4 -7.50 1.59 -6.57
N GLU A 5 -7.83 0.29 -6.47
CA GLU A 5 -7.17 -0.61 -5.52
C GLU A 5 -6.08 -1.42 -6.22
N MET A 6 -4.83 -1.17 -5.82
CA MET A 6 -3.67 -1.74 -6.49
C MET A 6 -3.42 -3.22 -6.12
N ASP A 7 -3.86 -3.69 -4.94
CA ASP A 7 -3.76 -5.11 -4.52
C ASP A 7 -4.50 -6.05 -5.50
N VAL A 8 -5.59 -5.59 -6.08
CA VAL A 8 -6.34 -6.34 -7.10
C VAL A 8 -5.64 -6.25 -8.45
N ILE A 9 -4.98 -5.12 -8.76
CA ILE A 9 -4.25 -4.95 -10.01
C ILE A 9 -3.02 -5.86 -10.04
N GLU A 10 -2.29 -5.98 -8.93
CA GLU A 10 -1.10 -6.85 -8.84
C GLU A 10 -1.42 -8.32 -9.13
N SER A 11 -2.55 -8.80 -8.62
CA SER A 11 -2.93 -10.21 -8.69
C SER A 11 -3.71 -10.59 -9.96
N VAL A 12 -4.34 -9.62 -10.63
CA VAL A 12 -5.29 -9.89 -11.72
C VAL A 12 -4.84 -9.33 -13.07
N CYS A 13 -3.97 -8.31 -13.10
CA CYS A 13 -3.59 -7.63 -14.34
C CYS A 13 -2.14 -7.93 -14.74
N ASP A 14 -1.92 -8.22 -16.02
CA ASP A 14 -0.57 -8.36 -16.60
C ASP A 14 0.03 -7.00 -17.03
N TYR A 15 -0.84 -6.05 -17.38
CA TYR A 15 -0.47 -4.75 -17.94
C TYR A 15 -1.31 -3.62 -17.33
N VAL A 16 -0.66 -2.50 -17.01
CA VAL A 16 -1.25 -1.38 -16.28
C VAL A 16 -0.95 -0.08 -17.00
N ALA A 17 -1.96 0.79 -17.07
CA ALA A 17 -1.82 2.17 -17.52
C ALA A 17 -2.27 3.09 -16.39
N VAL A 18 -1.39 3.97 -15.95
CA VAL A 18 -1.66 5.00 -14.95
C VAL A 18 -2.08 6.27 -15.66
N MET A 19 -3.20 6.84 -15.24
CA MET A 19 -3.75 8.05 -15.81
C MET A 19 -3.89 9.15 -14.77
N GLU A 20 -3.53 10.38 -15.14
CA GLU A 20 -3.70 11.58 -14.34
C GLU A 20 -4.30 12.68 -15.23
N GLN A 21 -5.35 13.36 -14.74
CA GLN A 21 -6.02 14.45 -15.47
C GLN A 21 -6.45 14.08 -16.91
N GLY A 22 -6.86 12.83 -17.13
CA GLY A 22 -7.28 12.34 -18.45
C GLY A 22 -6.14 12.04 -19.42
N LYS A 23 -4.88 12.06 -18.97
CA LYS A 23 -3.72 11.65 -19.76
C LYS A 23 -3.08 10.41 -19.16
N VAL A 24 -2.61 9.53 -20.04
CA VAL A 24 -1.80 8.38 -19.63
C VAL A 24 -0.40 8.90 -19.32
N ILE A 25 0.00 8.79 -18.05
CA ILE A 25 1.29 9.27 -17.55
C ILE A 25 2.34 8.16 -17.49
N GLU A 26 1.89 6.90 -17.37
CA GLU A 26 2.78 5.75 -17.30
C GLU A 26 2.07 4.48 -17.78
N THR A 27 2.76 3.61 -18.50
CA THR A 27 2.23 2.33 -18.99
C THR A 27 3.32 1.28 -18.96
N GLY A 28 2.98 0.08 -18.53
CA GLY A 28 3.94 -1.02 -18.50
C GLY A 28 3.32 -2.28 -17.96
N SER A 29 4.15 -3.32 -17.86
CA SER A 29 3.73 -4.51 -17.10
C SER A 29 3.52 -4.14 -15.64
N THR A 30 2.60 -4.84 -14.98
CA THR A 30 2.37 -4.69 -13.53
C THR A 30 3.68 -4.79 -12.76
N LEU A 31 4.54 -5.74 -13.13
CA LEU A 31 5.82 -5.95 -12.47
C LEU A 31 6.76 -4.74 -12.61
N GLU A 32 6.85 -4.12 -13.80
CA GLU A 32 7.65 -2.92 -14.01
C GLU A 32 7.11 -1.70 -13.26
N ILE A 33 5.79 -1.48 -13.32
CA ILE A 33 5.15 -0.34 -12.65
C ILE A 33 5.34 -0.42 -11.14
N PHE A 34 5.27 -1.62 -10.55
CA PHE A 34 5.45 -1.82 -9.12
C PHE A 34 6.91 -1.88 -8.67
N SER A 35 7.79 -2.49 -9.46
CA SER A 35 9.20 -2.66 -9.10
C SER A 35 10.02 -1.39 -9.34
N GLN A 36 9.68 -0.63 -10.39
CA GLN A 36 10.42 0.57 -10.78
C GLN A 36 9.48 1.65 -11.32
N PRO A 37 8.60 2.22 -10.47
CA PRO A 37 7.74 3.32 -10.89
C PRO A 37 8.57 4.55 -11.24
N GLN A 38 8.37 5.06 -12.45
CA GLN A 38 9.11 6.22 -12.98
C GLN A 38 8.38 7.54 -12.71
N HIS A 39 7.04 7.53 -12.67
CA HIS A 39 6.29 8.75 -12.43
C HIS A 39 6.06 9.00 -10.93
N PRO A 40 6.23 10.25 -10.44
CA PRO A 40 6.01 10.58 -9.03
C PRO A 40 4.58 10.28 -8.55
N THR A 41 3.56 10.49 -9.40
CA THR A 41 2.17 10.12 -9.12
C THR A 41 2.03 8.62 -8.85
N THR A 42 2.60 7.77 -9.70
CA THR A 42 2.61 6.30 -9.56
C THR A 42 3.32 5.88 -8.27
N LYS A 43 4.46 6.50 -7.96
CA LYS A 43 5.20 6.23 -6.73
C LYS A 43 4.41 6.58 -5.47
N ASN A 44 3.75 7.74 -5.44
CA ASN A 44 2.89 8.14 -4.33
C ASN A 44 1.68 7.20 -4.17
N PHE A 45 1.10 6.76 -5.28
CA PHE A 45 -0.03 5.84 -5.29
C PHE A 45 0.36 4.45 -4.76
N ILE A 46 1.47 3.88 -5.25
CA ILE A 46 2.01 2.60 -4.76
C ILE A 46 2.38 2.69 -3.28
N GLN A 47 3.02 3.78 -2.85
CA GLN A 47 3.36 4.00 -1.44
C GLN A 47 2.12 4.00 -0.52
N THR A 48 0.99 4.51 -1.02
CA THR A 48 -0.28 4.52 -0.28
C THR A 48 -0.87 3.12 -0.17
N VAL A 49 -0.79 2.31 -1.22
CA VAL A 49 -1.30 0.93 -1.19
C VAL A 49 -0.44 0.03 -0.30
N LEU A 50 0.89 0.10 -0.41
CA LEU A 50 1.79 -0.72 0.41
C LEU A 50 1.68 -0.43 1.93
N GLN A 51 1.24 0.77 2.31
CA GLN A 51 1.05 1.14 3.73
C GLN A 51 -0.21 0.53 4.36
N GLN A 52 -1.13 -0.05 3.59
CA GLN A 52 -2.42 -0.54 4.12
C GLN A 52 -2.33 -1.88 4.85
N GLN A 53 -1.15 -2.53 4.93
CA GLN A 53 -1.01 -3.87 5.51
C GLN A 53 -0.33 -3.96 6.88
N LEU A 54 -0.18 -2.85 7.63
CA LEU A 54 0.19 -2.96 9.05
C LEU A 54 -0.98 -2.59 9.97
N PRO A 55 -1.66 -3.58 10.58
CA PRO A 55 -2.60 -3.29 11.66
C PRO A 55 -1.82 -2.70 12.86
N VAL A 56 -1.97 -1.39 13.05
CA VAL A 56 -1.41 -0.59 14.17
C VAL A 56 -1.83 -1.13 15.56
N ASN A 57 -2.82 -2.02 15.60
CA ASN A 57 -3.30 -2.69 16.82
C ASN A 57 -2.27 -3.60 17.54
N ILE A 58 -1.12 -3.92 16.93
CA ILE A 58 -0.05 -4.66 17.62
C ILE A 58 0.84 -3.72 18.45
N LEU A 59 1.05 -2.49 18.02
CA LEU A 59 1.97 -1.55 18.68
C LEU A 59 1.40 -1.02 20.01
N ASN A 60 0.09 -0.79 20.09
CA ASN A 60 -0.56 -0.32 21.33
C ASN A 60 -0.61 -1.36 22.46
N ASN A 61 -0.46 -2.65 22.14
CA ASN A 61 -0.50 -3.73 23.14
C ASN A 61 0.86 -4.08 23.73
N LEU A 62 1.97 -3.55 23.19
CA LEU A 62 3.32 -3.77 23.73
C LEU A 62 3.78 -2.60 24.61
N GLU A 63 3.20 -1.40 24.45
CA GLU A 63 3.52 -0.24 25.30
C GLU A 63 2.74 -0.25 26.63
N ASN A 64 1.57 -0.92 26.69
CA ASN A 64 0.74 -1.01 27.90
C ASN A 64 1.11 -2.15 28.88
N GLN A 65 2.08 -3.02 28.56
CA GLN A 65 2.40 -4.21 29.35
C GLN A 65 3.45 -3.98 30.46
N ASN A 66 3.98 -2.76 30.63
CA ASN A 66 5.01 -2.47 31.65
C ASN A 66 4.52 -1.69 32.88
N HIS A 67 3.21 -1.54 33.09
CA HIS A 67 2.71 -0.86 34.28
C HIS A 67 1.41 -1.47 34.84
N LYS A 68 1.54 -2.58 35.56
CA LYS A 68 0.62 -2.93 36.67
C LYS A 68 1.19 -4.03 37.55
N SER A 69 2.13 -3.63 38.40
CA SER A 69 2.39 -4.27 39.70
C SER A 69 1.17 -4.12 40.61
N ILE A 70 0.03 -4.75 40.31
CA ILE A 70 -1.09 -4.87 41.27
C ILE A 70 -1.90 -6.13 40.91
N TYR A 71 -1.46 -7.29 41.41
CA TYR A 71 -2.40 -8.33 41.83
C TYR A 71 -1.96 -8.78 43.21
N SER A 72 -2.64 -8.19 44.20
CA SER A 72 -2.70 -8.68 45.57
C SER A 72 -3.63 -9.89 45.59
N LEU A 73 -3.15 -10.99 46.15
CA LEU A 73 -3.89 -11.96 46.97
C LEU A 73 -2.85 -12.82 47.71
#